data_AF-A0A2J7QAH0-F1
#
_entry.id   AF-A0A2J7QAH0-F1
#
_cell.length_a   1.000
_cell.length_b   1.000
_cell.length_c   1.000
_cell.angle_alpha   90.00
_cell.angle_beta   90.00
_cell.angle_gamma   90.00
#
_symmetry.space_group_name_H-M   'P 1'
#
loop_
_entity.id
_entity.type
_entity.pdbx_description
1 polymer ?
#
loop_
_entity_poly.entity_id
_entity_poly.type
_entity_poly.pdbx_seq_one_letter_code
_entity_poly.pdbx_strand_id
1 'polypeptide(L)'
;MGYNATVFAYGATGSGKTHTMVGNSEQPGIMVRALNDIFQAVKDSANPEQFTVTMSYLEIYNENIRDLLNPSSGFLELREDSRGRNIQVKHLSEISTTSTEEVMCLLQKGNRARTVEPTAANKTSSRSHALLSVTVQQTSPLQTVDKMKSRIKHGKLFMIDLAGSERASQTKNRGKRLKEGAHINRSLLALGNCINALSGGAHYVNYRDSKLTRLLKDALSGNCKTVMIAHVSPAAVHKEESRNTLLYADRAKNISNKVERNVLDVSYHVSQYRNIISELRDEIARLRSKMKEDRTHLGDASNEKGEKLKILRDQIVSTFREQMRLRRRLMEYDSRLLSLSAEAERQHAVISQWESKNNKLYKNNHNTLTRWHDRRPNTEPDFDVDREFLNMEDDGPLQMAWSELSFIEKEQEQYAELRASTEHELEDCRQRGAALENVMQFATTIHINKP
;
A
#
# COMPACT_ATOMS: atom_id res chain seq x y z
N MET A 1 15.22 9.55 2.85
CA MET A 1 14.22 8.75 3.59
C MET A 1 13.02 9.62 3.94
N GLY A 2 11.78 9.16 3.68
CA GLY A 2 10.55 9.86 4.08
C GLY A 2 10.01 10.92 3.10
N TYR A 3 10.53 11.02 1.88
CA TYR A 3 9.98 11.87 0.82
C TYR A 3 9.64 11.01 -0.38
N ASN A 4 8.66 11.44 -1.17
CA ASN A 4 8.45 10.85 -2.48
C ASN A 4 9.40 11.49 -3.49
N ALA A 5 9.89 10.69 -4.43
CA ALA A 5 10.74 11.13 -5.50
C ALA A 5 10.36 10.44 -6.81
N THR A 6 10.55 11.13 -7.93
CA THR A 6 10.34 10.58 -9.27
C THR A 6 11.48 11.02 -10.17
N VAL A 7 12.06 10.08 -10.89
CA VAL A 7 12.97 10.35 -12.01
C VAL A 7 12.40 9.71 -13.26
N PHE A 8 12.29 10.48 -14.33
CA PHE A 8 11.85 9.96 -15.63
C PHE A 8 12.76 10.40 -16.76
N ALA A 9 13.06 9.45 -17.65
CA ALA A 9 13.81 9.70 -18.88
C ALA A 9 12.85 10.00 -20.03
N TYR A 10 13.08 11.11 -20.73
CA TYR A 10 12.25 11.58 -21.84
C TYR A 10 13.09 11.91 -23.06
N GLY A 11 12.61 11.59 -24.26
CA GLY A 11 13.27 11.89 -25.53
C GLY A 11 12.95 10.86 -26.61
N ALA A 12 13.51 11.05 -27.81
CA ALA A 12 13.24 10.18 -28.95
C ALA A 12 13.77 8.74 -28.77
N THR A 13 13.25 7.79 -29.53
CA THR A 13 13.80 6.44 -29.58
C THR A 13 15.25 6.47 -30.04
N GLY A 14 16.11 5.73 -29.32
CA GLY A 14 17.55 5.68 -29.60
C GLY A 14 18.37 6.81 -28.96
N SER A 15 17.76 7.78 -28.28
CA SER A 15 18.50 8.86 -27.58
C SER A 15 19.14 8.46 -26.24
N GLY A 16 18.99 7.19 -25.83
CA GLY A 16 19.68 6.65 -24.64
C GLY A 16 18.85 6.56 -23.36
N LYS A 17 17.53 6.76 -23.39
CA LYS A 17 16.64 6.66 -22.21
C LYS A 17 16.84 5.37 -21.40
N THR A 18 16.64 4.22 -22.04
CA THR A 18 16.80 2.90 -21.40
C THR A 18 18.24 2.64 -20.97
N HIS A 19 19.24 3.15 -21.69
CA HIS A 19 20.65 3.04 -21.29
C HIS A 19 20.91 3.78 -19.97
N THR A 20 20.35 4.97 -19.79
CA THR A 20 20.49 5.71 -18.53
C THR A 20 19.65 5.12 -17.40
N MET A 21 18.42 4.69 -17.67
CA MET A 21 17.54 4.16 -16.62
C MET A 21 17.94 2.75 -16.17
N VAL A 22 18.16 1.84 -17.12
CA VAL A 22 18.46 0.42 -16.85
C VAL A 22 19.96 0.14 -16.98
N GLY A 23 20.57 0.59 -18.08
CA GLY A 23 21.95 0.27 -18.42
C GLY A 23 22.15 -1.17 -18.88
N ASN A 24 23.37 -1.68 -18.72
CA ASN A 24 23.73 -3.08 -19.00
C ASN A 24 24.52 -3.67 -17.80
N SER A 25 24.96 -4.93 -17.90
CA SER A 25 25.66 -5.62 -16.81
C SER A 25 27.00 -4.98 -16.44
N GLU A 26 27.71 -4.39 -17.40
CA GLU A 26 29.01 -3.73 -17.17
C GLU A 26 28.83 -2.27 -16.73
N GLN A 27 27.79 -1.62 -17.24
CA GLN A 27 27.43 -0.23 -17.00
C GLN A 27 25.98 -0.13 -16.51
N PRO A 28 25.73 -0.41 -15.21
CA PRO A 28 24.40 -0.34 -14.64
C PRO A 28 23.87 1.10 -14.69
N GLY A 29 22.57 1.24 -14.98
CA GLY A 29 21.86 2.52 -15.01
C GLY A 29 21.39 2.99 -13.64
N ILE A 30 20.58 4.05 -13.64
CA ILE A 30 20.05 4.71 -12.43
C ILE A 30 19.25 3.74 -11.56
N MET A 31 18.44 2.86 -12.14
CA MET A 31 17.60 1.93 -11.38
C MET A 31 18.42 1.04 -10.45
N VAL A 32 19.45 0.38 -11.00
CA VAL A 32 20.32 -0.51 -10.23
C VAL A 32 21.16 0.28 -9.23
N ARG A 33 21.73 1.42 -9.64
CA ARG A 33 22.56 2.26 -8.75
C ARG A 33 21.75 2.80 -7.57
N ALA A 34 20.56 3.34 -7.81
CA ALA A 34 19.70 3.88 -6.76
C ALA A 34 19.26 2.79 -5.77
N LEU A 35 18.96 1.58 -6.25
CA LEU A 35 18.65 0.45 -5.39
C LEU A 35 19.83 0.02 -4.53
N ASN A 36 21.04 -0.06 -5.12
CA ASN A 36 22.26 -0.33 -4.37
C ASN A 36 22.49 0.71 -3.27
N ASP A 37 22.34 2.00 -3.60
CA ASP A 37 22.48 3.09 -2.64
C ASP A 37 21.42 3.02 -1.51
N ILE A 38 20.17 2.67 -1.83
CA ILE A 38 19.10 2.46 -0.84
C ILE A 38 19.46 1.32 0.10
N PHE A 39 19.86 0.16 -0.43
CA PHE A 39 20.20 -0.99 0.40
C PHE A 39 21.43 -0.75 1.24
N GLN A 40 22.44 -0.07 0.69
CA GLN A 40 23.64 0.31 1.44
C GLN A 40 23.28 1.27 2.58
N ALA A 41 22.45 2.29 2.31
CA ALA A 41 21.98 3.22 3.33
C ALA A 41 21.13 2.55 4.42
N VAL A 42 20.39 1.49 4.09
CA VAL A 42 19.67 0.67 5.08
C VAL A 42 20.64 -0.14 5.92
N LYS A 43 21.65 -0.78 5.31
CA LYS A 43 22.69 -1.57 6.01
C LYS A 43 23.54 -0.71 6.95
N ASP A 44 23.89 0.51 6.52
CA ASP A 44 24.69 1.46 7.29
C ASP A 44 23.89 2.19 8.37
N SER A 45 22.58 1.99 8.41
CA SER A 45 21.71 2.55 9.45
C SER A 45 21.96 1.89 10.80
N ALA A 46 21.81 2.64 11.89
CA ALA A 46 21.97 2.12 13.25
C ALA A 46 20.97 1.01 13.62
N ASN A 47 19.81 0.96 12.93
CA ASN A 47 18.75 -0.02 13.17
C ASN A 47 18.19 -0.53 11.82
N PRO A 48 18.91 -1.40 11.08
CA PRO A 48 18.49 -1.87 9.76
C PRO A 48 17.17 -2.64 9.77
N GLU A 49 16.88 -3.37 10.85
CA GLU A 49 15.67 -4.16 11.07
C GLU A 49 14.38 -3.31 11.12
N GLN A 50 14.51 -2.00 11.28
CA GLN A 50 13.38 -1.07 11.25
C GLN A 50 12.95 -0.70 9.82
N PHE A 51 13.71 -1.12 8.81
CA PHE A 51 13.44 -0.78 7.41
C PHE A 51 12.78 -1.93 6.66
N THR A 52 11.80 -1.58 5.83
CA THR A 52 11.20 -2.47 4.85
C THR A 52 11.30 -1.82 3.49
N VAL A 53 11.89 -2.53 2.54
CA VAL A 53 12.02 -2.10 1.14
C VAL A 53 11.18 -3.03 0.29
N THR A 54 10.16 -2.48 -0.38
CA THR A 54 9.36 -3.21 -1.36
C THR A 54 9.49 -2.56 -2.73
N MET A 55 9.32 -3.34 -3.78
CA MET A 55 9.35 -2.84 -5.15
C MET A 55 8.28 -3.48 -6.03
N SER A 56 7.84 -2.73 -7.02
CA SER A 56 6.93 -3.17 -8.06
C SER A 56 7.39 -2.64 -9.41
N TYR A 57 7.22 -3.44 -10.46
CA TYR A 57 7.67 -3.09 -11.80
C TYR A 57 6.56 -3.32 -12.81
N LEU A 58 6.15 -2.27 -13.52
CA LEU A 58 5.04 -2.33 -14.46
C LEU A 58 5.39 -1.73 -15.83
N GLU A 59 4.64 -2.17 -16.83
CA GLU A 59 4.63 -1.61 -18.16
C GLU A 59 3.27 -0.97 -18.46
N ILE A 60 3.28 0.18 -19.13
CA ILE A 60 2.11 0.78 -19.76
C ILE A 60 2.31 0.73 -21.27
N TYR A 61 1.52 -0.10 -21.95
CA TYR A 61 1.51 -0.22 -23.41
C TYR A 61 0.07 -0.14 -23.91
N ASN A 62 -0.18 0.75 -24.87
CA ASN A 62 -1.51 0.96 -25.43
C ASN A 62 -2.62 1.19 -24.38
N GLU A 63 -2.33 2.02 -23.36
CA GLU A 63 -3.19 2.27 -22.19
C GLU A 63 -3.55 1.01 -21.37
N ASN A 64 -2.85 -0.10 -21.58
CA ASN A 64 -2.96 -1.29 -20.74
C ASN A 64 -1.77 -1.36 -19.78
N ILE A 65 -2.05 -1.70 -18.52
CA ILE A 65 -1.03 -1.89 -17.50
C ILE A 65 -0.73 -3.38 -17.42
N ARG A 66 0.55 -3.75 -17.36
CA ARG A 66 1.00 -5.11 -17.13
C ARG A 66 2.03 -5.15 -16.02
N ASP A 67 2.04 -6.23 -15.28
CA ASP A 67 3.07 -6.53 -14.31
C ASP A 67 4.30 -7.13 -15.00
N LEU A 68 5.47 -6.48 -14.84
CA LEU A 68 6.73 -6.99 -15.39
C LEU A 68 7.42 -8.00 -14.45
N LEU A 69 7.00 -8.08 -13.19
CA LEU A 69 7.44 -9.11 -12.23
C LEU A 69 6.59 -10.38 -12.34
N ASN A 70 5.32 -10.22 -12.71
CA ASN A 70 4.40 -11.33 -12.97
C ASN A 70 3.67 -11.20 -14.33
N PRO A 71 4.33 -11.51 -15.47
CA PRO A 71 3.76 -11.36 -16.80
C PRO A 71 2.48 -12.21 -17.06
N SER A 72 2.23 -13.22 -16.23
CA SER A 72 1.05 -14.08 -16.33
C SER A 72 -0.23 -13.45 -15.76
N SER A 73 -0.11 -12.32 -15.05
CA SER A 73 -1.24 -11.63 -14.39
C SER A 73 -2.25 -10.97 -15.35
N GLY A 74 -1.93 -10.89 -16.64
CA GLY A 74 -2.78 -10.25 -17.63
C GLY A 74 -2.74 -8.71 -17.53
N PHE A 75 -3.86 -8.06 -17.82
CA PHE A 75 -3.97 -6.61 -17.78
C PHE A 75 -4.49 -6.14 -16.41
N LEU A 76 -3.78 -5.16 -15.82
CA LEU A 76 -4.11 -4.62 -14.52
C LEU A 76 -4.99 -3.37 -14.59
N GLU A 77 -5.80 -3.18 -13.55
CA GLU A 77 -6.71 -2.05 -13.39
C GLU A 77 -6.10 -0.95 -12.51
N LEU A 78 -6.28 0.30 -12.94
CA LEU A 78 -5.90 1.48 -12.16
C LEU A 78 -7.08 1.98 -11.34
N ARG A 79 -6.98 1.94 -10.02
CA ARG A 79 -8.00 2.39 -9.07
C ARG A 79 -7.57 3.70 -8.39
N GLU A 80 -8.57 4.51 -8.08
CA GLU A 80 -8.42 5.77 -7.32
C GLU A 80 -9.25 5.64 -6.05
N ASP A 81 -8.73 6.15 -4.93
CA ASP A 81 -9.56 6.35 -3.74
C ASP A 81 -10.69 7.36 -4.01
N SER A 82 -11.70 7.37 -3.14
CA SER A 82 -12.87 8.26 -3.25
C SER A 82 -12.50 9.75 -3.24
N ARG A 83 -11.29 10.10 -2.81
CA ARG A 83 -10.76 11.47 -2.78
C ARG A 83 -9.81 11.78 -3.95
N GLY A 84 -9.55 10.83 -4.84
CA GLY A 84 -8.61 10.94 -5.96
C GLY A 84 -7.18 11.30 -5.54
N ARG A 85 -6.81 11.03 -4.28
CA ARG A 85 -5.49 11.32 -3.70
C ARG A 85 -4.56 10.11 -3.77
N ASN A 86 -5.10 8.90 -3.67
CA ASN A 86 -4.30 7.69 -3.71
C ASN A 86 -4.60 6.89 -4.98
N ILE A 87 -3.60 6.74 -5.84
CA ILE A 87 -3.69 6.05 -7.12
C ILE A 87 -2.93 4.74 -6.99
N GLN A 88 -3.64 3.62 -7.16
CA GLN A 88 -3.10 2.28 -6.97
C GLN A 88 -3.45 1.38 -8.15
N VAL A 89 -2.52 0.48 -8.50
CA VAL A 89 -2.74 -0.55 -9.51
C VAL A 89 -3.15 -1.82 -8.77
N LYS A 90 -4.37 -2.30 -9.03
CA LYS A 90 -4.88 -3.51 -8.39
C LYS A 90 -4.09 -4.72 -8.87
N HIS A 91 -3.76 -5.64 -7.95
CA HIS A 91 -3.02 -6.88 -8.22
C HIS A 91 -1.62 -6.68 -8.82
N LEU A 92 -1.01 -5.50 -8.64
CA LEU A 92 0.39 -5.30 -8.99
C LEU A 92 1.26 -6.02 -7.95
N SER A 93 2.15 -6.89 -8.41
CA SER A 93 3.04 -7.64 -7.52
C SER A 93 4.00 -6.69 -6.81
N GLU A 94 4.09 -6.86 -5.49
CA GLU A 94 5.10 -6.21 -4.66
C GLU A 94 6.05 -7.28 -4.11
N ILE A 95 7.34 -7.10 -4.36
CA ILE A 95 8.37 -8.01 -3.86
C ILE A 95 9.23 -7.28 -2.84
N SER A 96 9.65 -8.00 -1.81
CA SER A 96 10.64 -7.52 -0.85
C SER A 96 11.94 -8.30 -1.07
N THR A 97 13.05 -7.59 -1.15
CA THR A 97 14.38 -8.20 -1.26
C THR A 97 15.42 -7.28 -0.62
N THR A 98 16.50 -7.89 -0.16
CA THR A 98 17.66 -7.23 0.45
C THR A 98 18.96 -7.45 -0.34
N SER A 99 18.89 -8.22 -1.45
CA SER A 99 20.03 -8.52 -2.33
C SER A 99 19.97 -7.70 -3.62
N THR A 100 21.10 -7.06 -3.92
CA THR A 100 21.32 -6.29 -5.14
C THR A 100 21.31 -7.17 -6.39
N GLU A 101 21.82 -8.40 -6.27
CA GLU A 101 21.92 -9.39 -7.34
C GLU A 101 20.54 -9.90 -7.76
N GLU A 102 19.68 -10.17 -6.77
CA GLU A 102 18.30 -10.60 -7.01
C GLU A 102 17.53 -9.52 -7.79
N VAL A 103 17.67 -8.26 -7.39
CA VAL A 103 17.02 -7.12 -8.07
C VAL A 103 17.53 -6.94 -9.49
N MET A 104 18.84 -7.06 -9.72
CA MET A 104 19.38 -6.99 -11.08
C MET A 104 18.78 -8.09 -11.97
N CYS A 105 18.68 -9.33 -11.45
CA CYS A 105 18.05 -10.44 -12.16
C CYS A 105 16.58 -10.16 -12.48
N LEU A 106 15.82 -9.65 -11.51
CA LEU A 106 14.40 -9.30 -11.66
C LEU A 106 14.18 -8.19 -12.69
N LEU A 107 14.99 -7.12 -12.65
CA LEU A 107 14.92 -6.04 -13.63
C LEU A 107 15.28 -6.53 -15.03
N GLN A 108 16.31 -7.37 -15.17
CA GLN A 108 16.66 -7.96 -16.46
C GLN A 108 15.53 -8.87 -16.97
N LYS A 109 14.93 -9.69 -16.11
CA LYS A 109 13.78 -10.54 -16.46
C LYS A 109 12.58 -9.71 -16.91
N GLY A 110 12.21 -8.67 -16.17
CA GLY A 110 11.12 -7.75 -16.53
C GLY A 110 11.39 -7.03 -17.86
N ASN A 111 12.63 -6.60 -18.09
CA ASN A 111 13.04 -5.96 -19.35
C ASN A 111 13.04 -6.94 -20.55
N ARG A 112 13.39 -8.21 -20.32
CA ARG A 112 13.23 -9.26 -21.35
C ARG A 112 11.76 -9.50 -21.65
N ALA A 113 10.90 -9.59 -20.63
CA ALA A 113 9.46 -9.73 -20.80
C ALA A 113 8.86 -8.57 -21.63
N ARG A 114 9.33 -7.32 -21.37
CA ARG A 114 8.99 -6.12 -22.16
C ARG A 114 9.37 -6.23 -23.65
N THR A 115 10.32 -7.09 -24.02
CA THR A 115 10.86 -7.18 -25.38
C THR A 115 10.24 -8.32 -26.22
N VAL A 116 9.59 -9.32 -25.62
CA VAL A 116 9.29 -10.63 -26.23
C VAL A 116 7.83 -10.80 -26.71
N GLU A 117 7.07 -9.72 -26.94
CA GLU A 117 5.71 -9.88 -27.49
C GLU A 117 5.67 -10.53 -28.90
N PRO A 118 4.67 -11.40 -29.18
CA PRO A 118 4.66 -12.36 -30.30
C PRO A 118 4.36 -11.77 -31.68
N THR A 119 4.51 -10.45 -31.89
CA THR A 119 4.43 -9.87 -33.23
C THR A 119 5.84 -9.69 -33.78
N ALA A 120 6.18 -10.53 -34.76
CA ALA A 120 7.53 -10.83 -35.28
C ALA A 120 8.34 -9.67 -35.91
N ALA A 121 8.27 -8.42 -35.42
CA ALA A 121 9.01 -7.30 -36.00
C ALA A 121 9.27 -6.06 -35.09
N ASN A 122 8.93 -6.05 -33.79
CA ASN A 122 8.89 -4.80 -33.02
C ASN A 122 9.98 -4.67 -31.94
N LYS A 123 10.68 -3.53 -31.94
CA LYS A 123 11.46 -3.05 -30.78
C LYS A 123 10.50 -2.44 -29.75
N THR A 124 9.77 -3.28 -29.03
CA THR A 124 8.63 -2.91 -28.14
C THR A 124 9.00 -1.87 -27.07
N SER A 125 10.26 -1.84 -26.59
CA SER A 125 10.74 -0.84 -25.63
C SER A 125 10.63 0.61 -26.10
N SER A 126 10.58 0.87 -27.41
CA SER A 126 10.37 2.22 -27.96
C SER A 126 8.94 2.74 -27.80
N ARG A 127 7.99 1.84 -27.51
CA ARG A 127 6.54 2.08 -27.63
C ARG A 127 5.78 1.92 -26.31
N SER A 128 6.43 1.46 -25.25
CA SER A 128 5.84 1.31 -23.94
C SER A 128 6.59 2.12 -22.90
N HIS A 129 5.89 2.50 -21.83
CA HIS A 129 6.50 3.10 -20.63
C HIS A 129 6.79 2.01 -19.62
N ALA A 130 7.98 2.00 -19.03
CA ALA A 130 8.29 1.14 -17.91
C ALA A 130 8.44 1.96 -16.64
N LEU A 131 7.82 1.52 -15.55
CA LEU A 131 7.81 2.23 -14.27
C LEU A 131 8.18 1.26 -13.16
N LEU A 132 9.34 1.51 -12.56
CA LEU A 132 9.80 0.86 -11.34
C LEU A 132 9.44 1.74 -10.15
N SER A 133 8.71 1.18 -9.20
CA SER A 133 8.37 1.83 -7.93
C SER A 133 9.13 1.12 -6.82
N VAL A 134 9.82 1.90 -5.98
CA VAL A 134 10.51 1.42 -4.79
C VAL A 134 9.93 2.14 -3.59
N THR A 135 9.42 1.39 -2.63
CA THR A 135 8.85 1.91 -1.39
C THR A 135 9.79 1.57 -0.25
N VAL A 136 10.19 2.58 0.51
CA VAL A 136 11.01 2.44 1.72
C VAL A 136 10.20 2.92 2.91
N GLN A 137 9.93 2.00 3.82
CA GLN A 137 9.29 2.26 5.10
C GLN A 137 10.31 2.10 6.22
N GLN A 138 10.34 3.04 7.16
CA GLN A 138 11.11 2.96 8.38
C GLN A 138 10.17 3.05 9.58
N THR A 139 10.18 2.04 10.45
CA THR A 139 9.39 2.01 11.69
C THR A 139 10.31 2.21 12.89
N SER A 140 10.31 3.42 13.45
CA SER A 140 11.13 3.76 14.62
C SER A 140 10.29 3.82 15.90
N PRO A 141 10.66 3.11 16.99
CA PRO A 141 9.99 3.28 18.27
C PRO A 141 10.29 4.69 18.83
N LEU A 142 9.27 5.36 19.34
CA LEU A 142 9.43 6.66 20.01
C LEU A 142 9.90 6.40 21.45
N GLN A 143 11.07 6.94 21.81
CA GLN A 143 11.60 6.92 23.18
C GLN A 143 10.78 7.86 24.07
N THR A 144 9.59 7.44 24.44
CA THR A 144 8.90 7.87 25.64
C THR A 144 8.88 6.70 26.61
N VAL A 145 8.69 6.97 27.91
CA VAL A 145 8.65 5.96 28.99
C VAL A 145 7.68 4.79 28.68
N ASP A 146 6.73 5.02 27.76
CA ASP A 146 5.95 4.00 27.04
C ASP A 146 6.58 3.59 25.70
N LYS A 147 7.07 2.35 25.60
CA LYS A 147 7.56 1.66 24.39
C LYS A 147 6.47 1.40 23.31
N MET A 148 5.39 2.18 23.28
CA MET A 148 4.12 1.85 22.59
C MET A 148 3.68 2.84 21.51
N LYS A 149 4.49 3.86 21.23
CA LYS A 149 4.29 4.75 20.07
C LYS A 149 5.39 4.48 19.06
N SER A 150 5.03 4.30 17.79
CA SER A 150 5.97 4.09 16.70
C SER A 150 5.80 5.18 15.65
N ARG A 151 6.91 5.80 15.28
CA ARG A 151 6.97 6.74 14.17
C ARG A 151 7.31 5.97 12.91
N ILE A 152 6.39 5.98 11.95
CA ILE A 152 6.57 5.41 10.63
C ILE A 152 6.96 6.54 9.67
N LYS A 153 8.09 6.40 8.99
CA LYS A 153 8.47 7.25 7.86
C LYS A 153 8.31 6.45 6.58
N HIS A 154 7.73 7.06 5.56
CA HIS A 154 7.45 6.38 4.30
C HIS A 154 7.95 7.22 3.12
N GLY A 155 8.71 6.61 2.21
CA GLY A 155 9.18 7.26 0.99
C GLY A 155 8.99 6.37 -0.21
N LYS A 156 8.50 6.95 -1.31
CA LYS A 156 8.30 6.23 -2.57
C LYS A 156 9.17 6.85 -3.67
N LEU A 157 9.99 6.03 -4.32
CA LEU A 157 10.83 6.41 -5.45
C LEU A 157 10.26 5.78 -6.72
N PHE A 158 9.91 6.60 -7.69
CA PHE A 158 9.52 6.17 -9.02
C PHE A 158 10.65 6.41 -10.02
N MET A 159 10.99 5.39 -10.79
CA MET A 159 12.01 5.44 -11.84
C MET A 159 11.37 5.00 -13.15
N ILE A 160 11.32 5.90 -14.12
CA ILE A 160 10.44 5.74 -15.28
C ILE A 160 11.24 5.87 -16.58
N ASP A 161 11.14 4.86 -17.43
CA ASP A 161 11.64 4.86 -18.81
C ASP A 161 10.45 5.06 -19.75
N LEU A 162 10.28 6.28 -20.23
CA LEU A 162 9.15 6.62 -21.11
C LEU A 162 9.35 6.08 -22.53
N ALA A 163 8.24 5.92 -23.26
CA ALA A 163 8.26 5.64 -24.69
C ALA A 163 8.97 6.76 -25.49
N GLY A 164 9.30 6.48 -26.74
CA GLY A 164 9.86 7.46 -27.67
C GLY A 164 8.94 8.66 -27.90
N SER A 165 9.50 9.88 -27.86
CA SER A 165 8.76 11.13 -28.07
C SER A 165 8.56 11.52 -29.54
N GLU A 166 9.11 10.76 -30.48
CA GLU A 166 9.04 11.05 -31.90
C GLU A 166 7.61 10.98 -32.46
N ARG A 167 7.31 11.83 -33.45
CA ARG A 167 5.95 11.90 -34.01
C ARG A 167 5.63 10.68 -34.88
N ALA A 168 4.45 10.10 -34.69
CA ALA A 168 3.98 8.97 -35.51
C ALA A 168 3.94 9.28 -37.02
N SER A 169 3.74 10.53 -37.42
CA SER A 169 3.74 10.97 -38.83
C SER A 169 5.09 10.78 -39.53
N GLN A 170 6.20 10.70 -38.80
CA GLN A 170 7.52 10.42 -39.35
C GLN A 170 7.82 8.93 -39.46
N THR A 171 7.01 8.08 -38.83
CA THR A 171 7.16 6.63 -38.94
C THR A 171 6.39 6.14 -40.17
N LYS A 172 7.02 5.37 -41.07
CA LYS A 172 6.39 4.76 -42.27
C LYS A 172 5.41 3.63 -41.91
N ASN A 173 4.49 3.87 -40.96
CA ASN A 173 3.59 2.87 -40.40
C ASN A 173 2.20 2.98 -41.05
N ARG A 174 1.77 1.94 -41.79
CA ARG A 174 0.40 1.80 -42.35
C ARG A 174 -0.44 0.85 -41.50
N GLY A 175 -1.77 1.03 -41.50
CA GLY A 175 -2.73 0.08 -40.90
C GLY A 175 -2.78 0.06 -39.36
N LYS A 176 -2.84 -1.13 -38.74
CA LYS A 176 -2.90 -1.31 -37.26
C LYS A 176 -1.79 -0.55 -36.52
N ARG A 177 -0.61 -0.38 -37.13
CA ARG A 177 0.53 0.38 -36.59
C ARG A 177 0.29 1.89 -36.50
N LEU A 178 -0.58 2.46 -37.34
CA LEU A 178 -0.97 3.86 -37.25
C LEU A 178 -1.89 4.10 -36.05
N LYS A 179 -2.85 3.19 -35.81
CA LYS A 179 -3.72 3.21 -34.62
C LYS A 179 -2.88 3.03 -33.35
N GLU A 180 -1.93 2.10 -33.35
CA GLU A 180 -0.99 1.87 -32.24
C GLU A 180 -0.12 3.12 -31.96
N GLY A 181 0.47 3.73 -33.00
CA GLY A 181 1.22 4.98 -32.87
C GLY A 181 0.39 6.15 -32.33
N ALA A 182 -0.92 6.19 -32.62
CA ALA A 182 -1.83 7.19 -32.06
C ALA A 182 -2.03 6.99 -30.55
N HIS A 183 -2.12 5.75 -30.07
CA HIS A 183 -2.29 5.45 -28.64
C HIS A 183 -1.01 5.66 -27.82
N ILE A 184 0.18 5.38 -28.37
CA ILE A 184 1.45 5.67 -27.69
C ILE A 184 1.61 7.18 -27.52
N ASN A 185 1.32 7.94 -28.58
CA ASN A 185 1.31 9.39 -28.53
C ASN A 185 0.24 9.93 -27.57
N ARG A 186 -0.87 9.23 -27.33
CA ARG A 186 -1.89 9.68 -26.38
C ARG A 186 -1.31 9.91 -24.98
N SER A 187 -0.54 8.95 -24.46
CA SER A 187 0.07 9.05 -23.13
C SER A 187 1.10 10.20 -23.02
N LEU A 188 1.96 10.37 -24.02
CA LEU A 188 2.95 11.45 -24.06
C LEU A 188 2.32 12.82 -24.37
N LEU A 189 1.26 12.86 -25.18
CA LEU A 189 0.48 14.06 -25.45
C LEU A 189 -0.25 14.51 -24.18
N ALA A 190 -0.90 13.59 -23.46
CA ALA A 190 -1.52 13.88 -22.17
C ALA A 190 -0.49 14.42 -21.18
N LEU A 191 0.71 13.81 -21.12
CA LEU A 191 1.80 14.30 -20.29
C LEU A 191 2.23 15.72 -20.69
N GLY A 192 2.38 15.97 -21.99
CA GLY A 192 2.69 17.30 -22.52
C GLY A 192 1.61 18.34 -22.21
N ASN A 193 0.33 17.98 -22.28
CA ASN A 193 -0.78 18.86 -21.91
C ASN A 193 -0.74 19.18 -20.40
N CYS A 194 -0.47 18.19 -19.56
CA CYS A 194 -0.31 18.40 -18.12
C CYS A 194 0.84 19.37 -17.83
N ILE A 195 2.01 19.16 -18.46
CA ILE A 195 3.18 20.03 -18.26
C ILE A 195 2.91 21.45 -18.76
N ASN A 196 2.30 21.61 -19.93
CA ASN A 196 1.95 22.93 -20.45
C ASN A 196 1.00 23.67 -19.50
N ALA A 197 -0.06 23.00 -19.03
CA ALA A 197 -1.03 23.57 -18.10
C ALA A 197 -0.36 24.00 -16.78
N LEU A 198 0.47 23.12 -16.20
CA LEU A 198 1.18 23.41 -14.95
C LEU A 198 2.21 24.53 -15.12
N SER A 199 2.97 24.53 -16.22
CA SER A 199 3.94 25.59 -16.50
C SER A 199 3.29 26.97 -16.71
N GLY A 200 2.02 26.99 -17.15
CA GLY A 200 1.22 28.20 -17.28
C GLY A 200 0.49 28.61 -15.99
N GLY A 201 0.69 27.91 -14.88
CA GLY A 201 0.04 28.20 -13.60
C GLY A 201 -1.43 27.81 -13.52
N ALA A 202 -1.89 26.87 -14.36
CA ALA A 202 -3.29 26.42 -14.35
C ALA A 202 -3.65 25.77 -13.00
N HIS A 203 -4.78 26.17 -12.43
CA HIS A 203 -5.31 25.58 -11.20
C HIS A 203 -5.87 24.16 -11.40
N TYR A 204 -6.36 23.85 -12.59
CA TYR A 204 -6.91 22.55 -12.93
C TYR A 204 -6.14 21.90 -14.07
N VAL A 205 -5.80 20.62 -13.88
CA VAL A 205 -5.07 19.80 -14.86
C VAL A 205 -5.77 18.46 -14.99
N ASN A 206 -6.09 18.07 -16.23
CA ASN A 206 -6.76 16.82 -16.51
C ASN A 206 -5.75 15.66 -16.61
N TYR A 207 -5.50 15.00 -15.48
CA TYR A 207 -4.62 13.82 -15.45
C TYR A 207 -5.27 12.57 -16.02
N ARG A 208 -6.59 12.56 -16.27
CA ARG A 208 -7.35 11.33 -16.63
C ARG A 208 -7.19 10.91 -18.09
N ASP A 209 -6.60 11.75 -18.93
CA ASP A 209 -6.46 11.49 -20.37
C ASP A 209 -5.57 10.27 -20.69
N SER A 210 -4.68 9.89 -19.75
CA SER A 210 -3.89 8.65 -19.82
C SER A 210 -3.66 8.02 -18.44
N LYS A 211 -3.46 6.70 -18.38
CA LYS A 211 -3.07 6.01 -17.13
C LYS A 211 -1.70 6.48 -16.62
N LEU A 212 -0.80 6.85 -17.52
CA LEU A 212 0.52 7.40 -17.18
C LEU A 212 0.40 8.72 -16.39
N THR A 213 -0.38 9.68 -16.88
CA THR A 213 -0.56 10.98 -16.21
C THR A 213 -1.29 10.86 -14.88
N ARG A 214 -2.18 9.86 -14.74
CA ARG A 214 -2.78 9.51 -13.44
C ARG A 214 -1.70 9.03 -12.48
N LEU A 215 -0.90 8.04 -12.85
CA LEU A 215 0.20 7.54 -12.01
C LEU A 215 1.24 8.62 -11.67
N LEU A 216 1.45 9.59 -12.57
CA LEU A 216 2.38 10.70 -12.40
C LEU A 216 1.79 11.95 -11.74
N LYS A 217 0.52 11.93 -11.33
CA LYS A 217 -0.16 13.11 -10.77
C LYS A 217 0.65 13.77 -9.65
N ASP A 218 1.08 12.95 -8.68
CA ASP A 218 1.88 13.43 -7.54
C ASP A 218 3.28 13.89 -7.95
N ALA A 219 3.87 13.26 -8.96
CA ALA A 219 5.16 13.68 -9.50
C ALA A 219 5.09 15.06 -10.20
N LEU A 220 3.97 15.37 -10.84
CA LEU A 220 3.84 16.62 -11.61
C LEU A 220 3.29 17.79 -10.81
N SER A 221 2.51 17.55 -9.76
CA SER A 221 1.77 18.62 -9.06
C SER A 221 1.57 18.39 -7.57
N GLY A 222 2.12 17.31 -7.02
CA GLY A 222 1.86 16.89 -5.65
C GLY A 222 3.10 16.88 -4.76
N ASN A 223 3.03 16.08 -3.70
CA ASN A 223 4.13 15.86 -2.78
C ASN A 223 5.16 14.89 -3.38
N CYS A 224 6.03 15.40 -4.25
CA CYS A 224 7.11 14.61 -4.86
C CYS A 224 8.27 15.48 -5.34
N LYS A 225 9.50 15.04 -5.09
CA LYS A 225 10.70 15.58 -5.73
C LYS A 225 10.86 14.97 -7.11
N THR A 226 10.76 15.80 -8.15
CA THR A 226 10.72 15.29 -9.52
C THR A 226 11.92 15.74 -10.33
N VAL A 227 12.54 14.79 -11.02
CA VAL A 227 13.68 14.98 -11.92
C VAL A 227 13.31 14.46 -13.30
N MET A 228 13.44 15.32 -14.31
CA MET A 228 13.34 14.94 -15.71
C MET A 228 14.74 14.84 -16.31
N ILE A 229 15.04 13.72 -16.97
CA ILE A 229 16.27 13.56 -17.75
C ILE A 229 15.90 13.67 -19.24
N ALA A 230 16.28 14.78 -19.85
CA ALA A 230 16.02 15.05 -21.27
C ALA A 230 17.13 14.45 -22.14
N HIS A 231 16.78 13.44 -22.93
CA HIS A 231 17.69 12.72 -23.82
C HIS A 231 17.62 13.26 -25.25
N VAL A 232 18.73 13.82 -25.71
CA VAL A 232 18.89 14.39 -27.05
C VAL A 232 19.93 13.61 -27.85
N SER A 233 19.82 13.65 -29.17
CA SER A 233 20.84 13.10 -30.06
C SER A 233 21.63 14.23 -30.71
N PRO A 234 22.98 14.17 -30.73
CA PRO A 234 23.79 15.19 -31.39
C PRO A 234 23.75 15.07 -32.93
N ALA A 235 23.18 14.00 -33.48
CA ALA A 235 23.17 13.76 -34.91
C ALA A 235 22.22 14.74 -35.63
N ALA A 236 22.67 15.30 -36.75
CA ALA A 236 21.90 16.28 -37.53
C ALA A 236 20.53 15.75 -37.98
N VAL A 237 20.43 14.45 -38.26
CA VAL A 237 19.17 13.78 -38.63
C VAL A 237 18.11 13.82 -37.54
N HIS A 238 18.51 14.03 -36.28
CA HIS A 238 17.62 14.09 -35.11
C HIS A 238 17.49 15.51 -34.54
N LYS A 239 17.89 16.54 -35.31
CA LYS A 239 17.87 17.94 -34.87
C LYS A 239 16.48 18.39 -34.38
N GLU A 240 15.43 18.09 -35.15
CA GLU A 240 14.07 18.52 -34.80
C GLU A 240 13.55 17.84 -33.53
N GLU A 241 13.78 16.54 -33.37
CA GLU A 241 13.35 15.81 -32.17
C GLU A 241 14.13 16.23 -30.92
N SER A 242 15.43 16.52 -31.08
CA SER A 242 16.25 17.07 -30.00
C SER A 242 15.77 18.46 -29.60
N ARG A 243 15.43 19.32 -30.56
CA ARG A 243 14.82 20.64 -30.29
C ARG A 243 13.49 20.51 -29.54
N ASN A 244 12.61 19.61 -29.97
CA ASN A 244 11.33 19.36 -29.29
C ASN A 244 11.54 18.90 -27.84
N THR A 245 12.48 17.99 -27.62
CA THR A 245 12.85 17.48 -26.29
C THR A 245 13.34 18.60 -25.36
N LEU A 246 14.17 19.50 -25.87
CA LEU A 246 14.68 20.64 -25.10
C LEU A 246 13.58 21.66 -24.76
N LEU A 247 12.70 21.98 -25.72
CA LEU A 247 11.55 22.86 -25.46
C LEU A 247 10.61 22.27 -24.41
N TYR A 248 10.44 20.95 -24.43
CA TYR A 248 9.64 20.25 -23.43
C TYR A 248 10.26 20.34 -22.03
N ALA A 249 11.58 20.12 -21.95
CA ALA A 249 12.33 20.23 -20.69
C ALA A 249 12.30 21.66 -20.11
N ASP A 250 12.40 22.67 -20.98
CA ASP A 250 12.33 24.08 -20.59
C ASP A 250 10.98 24.43 -19.95
N ARG A 251 9.86 23.92 -20.49
CA ARG A 251 8.54 24.09 -19.88
C ARG A 251 8.42 23.35 -18.55
N ALA A 252 8.89 22.11 -18.50
CA ALA A 252 8.85 21.28 -17.29
C ALA A 252 9.63 21.91 -16.13
N LYS A 253 10.73 22.61 -16.42
CA LYS A 253 11.55 23.32 -15.42
C LYS A 253 10.77 24.37 -14.62
N ASN A 254 9.73 24.95 -15.19
CA ASN A 254 8.92 26.00 -14.53
C ASN A 254 7.85 25.44 -13.59
N ILE A 255 7.73 24.11 -13.47
CA ILE A 255 6.77 23.47 -12.57
C ILE A 255 7.36 23.38 -11.16
N SER A 256 6.64 23.90 -10.17
CA SER A 256 7.04 23.84 -8.76
C SER A 256 6.14 22.90 -7.95
N ASN A 257 6.75 21.94 -7.25
CA ASN A 257 6.05 21.02 -6.35
C ASN A 257 6.19 21.43 -4.89
N LYS A 258 5.13 21.22 -4.09
CA LYS A 258 5.19 21.37 -2.62
C LYS A 258 5.60 20.03 -2.01
N VAL A 259 6.86 19.93 -1.57
CA VAL A 259 7.43 18.69 -1.04
C VAL A 259 7.38 18.67 0.48
N GLU A 260 6.73 17.64 1.02
CA GLU A 260 6.56 17.40 2.46
C GLU A 260 7.05 16.00 2.84
N ARG A 261 7.55 15.85 4.07
CA ARG A 261 8.06 14.56 4.56
C ARG A 261 6.88 13.71 5.03
N ASN A 262 6.72 12.50 4.52
CA ASN A 262 5.69 11.58 4.98
C ASN A 262 6.14 10.91 6.29
N VAL A 263 5.56 11.39 7.39
CA VAL A 263 5.76 10.86 8.74
C VAL A 263 4.39 10.61 9.34
N LEU A 264 4.16 9.40 9.83
CA LEU A 264 2.96 8.99 10.53
C LEU A 264 3.36 8.54 11.92
N ASP A 265 2.89 9.23 12.95
CA ASP A 265 3.06 8.79 14.33
C ASP A 265 1.87 7.87 14.68
N VAL A 266 2.13 6.57 14.75
CA VAL A 266 1.14 5.54 15.07
C VAL A 266 1.24 5.22 16.55
N SER A 267 0.20 5.57 17.31
CA SER A 267 0.04 5.08 18.67
C SER A 267 -0.61 3.71 18.62
N TYR A 268 0.08 2.66 19.08
CA TYR A 268 -0.62 1.43 19.40
C TYR A 268 -1.59 1.75 20.56
N HIS A 269 -2.89 1.50 20.36
CA HIS A 269 -3.99 1.80 21.30
C HIS A 269 -3.95 0.99 22.60
N VAL A 270 -2.76 0.63 23.11
CA VAL A 270 -2.60 -0.02 24.42
C VAL A 270 -2.63 1.00 25.57
N SER A 271 -2.43 2.29 25.27
CA SER A 271 -2.53 3.39 26.23
C SER A 271 -3.96 3.65 26.73
N GLN A 272 -5.00 3.41 25.91
CA GLN A 272 -6.37 3.39 26.41
C GLN A 272 -6.56 2.27 27.44
N TYR A 273 -6.00 1.08 27.20
CA TYR A 273 -6.10 -0.03 28.16
C TYR A 273 -5.36 0.25 29.46
N ARG A 274 -4.16 0.87 29.44
CA ARG A 274 -3.44 1.25 30.67
C ARG A 274 -4.11 2.37 31.45
N ASN A 275 -4.58 3.42 30.78
CA ASN A 275 -5.27 4.52 31.43
C ASN A 275 -6.60 4.06 32.04
N ILE A 276 -7.37 3.25 31.30
CA ILE A 276 -8.58 2.62 31.82
C ILE A 276 -8.21 1.73 33.01
N ILE A 277 -7.19 0.86 32.92
CA ILE A 277 -6.80 0.00 34.06
C ILE A 277 -6.33 0.81 35.27
N SER A 278 -5.63 1.93 35.07
CA SER A 278 -5.19 2.81 36.16
C SER A 278 -6.37 3.55 36.80
N GLU A 279 -7.22 4.18 36.00
CA GLU A 279 -8.46 4.84 36.46
C GLU A 279 -9.36 3.86 37.22
N LEU A 280 -9.47 2.62 36.74
CA LEU A 280 -10.23 1.57 37.42
C LEU A 280 -9.60 1.15 38.74
N ARG A 281 -8.27 1.09 38.83
CA ARG A 281 -7.57 0.75 40.08
C ARG A 281 -7.70 1.88 41.10
N ASP A 282 -7.56 3.12 40.66
CA ASP A 282 -7.67 4.31 41.51
C ASP A 282 -9.11 4.48 42.01
N GLU A 283 -10.11 4.24 41.15
CA GLU A 283 -11.52 4.32 41.53
C GLU A 283 -11.95 3.16 42.45
N ILE A 284 -11.43 1.94 42.24
CA ILE A 284 -11.62 0.82 43.18
C ILE A 284 -11.00 1.15 44.55
N ALA A 285 -9.82 1.78 44.59
CA ALA A 285 -9.17 2.19 45.84
C ALA A 285 -9.98 3.27 46.56
N ARG A 286 -10.45 4.29 45.83
CA ARG A 286 -11.28 5.38 46.35
C ARG A 286 -12.59 4.85 46.94
N LEU A 287 -13.30 4.01 46.19
CA LEU A 287 -14.56 3.41 46.64
C LEU A 287 -14.37 2.51 47.86
N ARG A 288 -13.29 1.71 47.91
CA ARG A 288 -12.96 0.89 49.09
C ARG A 288 -12.68 1.72 50.33
N SER A 289 -12.02 2.87 50.20
CA SER A 289 -11.76 3.77 51.33
C SER A 289 -13.07 4.39 51.84
N LYS A 290 -13.91 4.88 50.92
CA LYS A 290 -15.21 5.47 51.24
C LYS A 290 -16.20 4.48 51.86
N MET A 291 -16.17 3.21 51.44
CA MET A 291 -16.93 2.13 52.11
C MET A 291 -16.46 1.85 53.54
N LYS A 292 -15.21 2.15 53.87
CA LYS A 292 -14.61 1.93 55.19
C LYS A 292 -14.92 3.09 56.15
N GLU A 293 -14.89 4.33 55.65
CA GLU A 293 -15.24 5.56 56.39
C GLU A 293 -16.74 5.69 56.68
N ASP A 294 -17.61 5.27 55.76
CA ASP A 294 -19.07 5.29 56.01
C ASP A 294 -19.52 4.26 57.04
N ARG A 295 -18.80 3.13 57.17
CA ARG A 295 -19.11 2.11 58.19
C ARG A 295 -18.84 2.60 59.62
N THR A 296 -18.00 3.61 59.78
CA THR A 296 -17.71 4.22 61.09
C THR A 296 -18.69 5.32 61.50
N HIS A 297 -19.55 5.82 60.60
CA HIS A 297 -20.45 6.95 60.86
C HIS A 297 -21.95 6.64 60.88
N LEU A 298 -22.37 5.39 60.67
CA LEU A 298 -23.78 4.97 60.59
C LEU A 298 -24.28 4.21 61.84
N GLY A 299 -23.73 4.53 63.01
CA GLY A 299 -24.46 4.34 64.27
C GLY A 299 -25.54 5.42 64.37
N ASP A 300 -26.80 5.01 64.24
CA ASP A 300 -28.03 5.80 64.43
C ASP A 300 -28.39 6.88 63.38
N ALA A 301 -29.13 6.48 62.33
CA ALA A 301 -30.08 7.39 61.67
C ALA A 301 -31.26 6.65 61.02
N SER A 302 -32.47 7.12 61.33
CA SER A 302 -33.83 6.79 60.86
C SER A 302 -33.99 5.84 59.64
N ASN A 303 -34.68 4.71 59.88
CA ASN A 303 -34.91 3.59 58.94
C ASN A 303 -35.27 3.98 57.50
N GLU A 304 -36.15 4.96 57.29
CA GLU A 304 -36.73 5.24 55.96
C GLU A 304 -35.80 6.06 55.02
N LYS A 305 -34.93 6.91 55.58
CA LYS A 305 -34.01 7.77 54.81
C LYS A 305 -32.68 7.06 54.51
N GLY A 306 -32.21 6.26 55.47
CA GLY A 306 -31.07 5.35 55.24
C GLY A 306 -31.36 4.36 54.10
N GLU A 307 -32.61 3.90 53.99
CA GLU A 307 -33.03 2.95 52.96
C GLU A 307 -33.03 3.58 51.55
N LYS A 308 -33.51 4.82 51.38
CA LYS A 308 -33.41 5.55 50.09
C LYS A 308 -31.97 5.81 49.66
N LEU A 309 -31.10 6.17 50.60
CA LEU A 309 -29.68 6.40 50.31
C LEU A 309 -28.94 5.10 49.96
N LYS A 310 -29.35 3.99 50.59
CA LYS A 310 -28.85 2.63 50.30
C LYS A 310 -29.28 2.17 48.90
N ILE A 311 -30.54 2.41 48.51
CA ILE A 311 -31.05 2.10 47.16
C ILE A 311 -30.28 2.89 46.08
N LEU A 312 -30.07 4.19 46.29
CA LEU A 312 -29.33 5.03 45.33
C LEU A 312 -27.86 4.57 45.19
N ARG A 313 -27.23 4.19 46.30
CA ARG A 313 -25.87 3.63 46.32
C ARG A 313 -25.80 2.30 45.56
N ASP A 314 -26.77 1.43 45.76
CA ASP A 314 -26.84 0.14 45.07
C ASP A 314 -27.04 0.33 43.55
N GLN A 315 -27.80 1.36 43.13
CA GLN A 315 -27.96 1.74 41.72
C GLN A 315 -26.69 2.30 41.08
N ILE A 316 -25.90 3.09 41.81
CA ILE A 316 -24.61 3.60 41.31
C ILE A 316 -23.63 2.44 41.13
N VAL A 317 -23.55 1.55 42.13
CA VAL A 317 -22.68 0.36 42.06
C VAL A 317 -23.12 -0.59 40.94
N SER A 318 -24.42 -0.77 40.72
CA SER A 318 -24.92 -1.63 39.63
C SER A 318 -24.60 -1.03 38.25
N THR A 319 -24.80 0.28 38.06
CA THR A 319 -24.48 0.99 36.82
C THR A 319 -22.97 0.92 36.52
N PHE A 320 -22.12 1.07 37.54
CA PHE A 320 -20.67 0.92 37.40
C PHE A 320 -20.27 -0.51 37.00
N ARG A 321 -20.89 -1.54 37.60
CA ARG A 321 -20.68 -2.95 37.22
C ARG A 321 -21.10 -3.20 35.77
N GLU A 322 -22.19 -2.58 35.32
CA GLU A 322 -22.65 -2.65 33.93
C GLU A 322 -21.63 -2.02 32.98
N GLN A 323 -21.10 -0.82 33.29
CA GLN A 323 -20.03 -0.19 32.51
C GLN A 323 -18.77 -1.07 32.42
N MET A 324 -18.37 -1.71 33.52
CA MET A 324 -17.23 -2.64 33.52
C MET A 324 -17.47 -3.85 32.61
N ARG A 325 -18.69 -4.39 32.62
CA ARG A 325 -19.07 -5.51 31.77
C ARG A 325 -19.03 -5.13 30.30
N LEU A 326 -19.55 -3.95 29.94
CA LEU A 326 -19.56 -3.45 28.56
C LEU A 326 -18.14 -3.14 28.07
N ARG A 327 -17.29 -2.52 28.89
CA ARG A 327 -15.87 -2.32 28.58
C ARG A 327 -15.11 -3.64 28.38
N ARG A 328 -15.39 -4.66 29.20
CA ARG A 328 -14.81 -6.00 29.00
C ARG A 328 -15.25 -6.62 27.66
N ARG A 329 -16.53 -6.52 27.31
CA ARG A 329 -17.05 -7.01 26.02
C ARG A 329 -16.38 -6.31 24.84
N LEU A 330 -16.19 -4.99 24.90
CA LEU A 330 -15.45 -4.25 23.87
C LEU A 330 -14.02 -4.76 23.70
N MET A 331 -13.32 -5.04 24.81
CA MET A 331 -11.97 -5.62 24.76
C MET A 331 -11.97 -7.03 24.14
N GLU A 332 -12.96 -7.85 24.46
CA GLU A 332 -13.12 -9.18 23.87
C GLU A 332 -13.36 -9.09 22.35
N TYR A 333 -14.16 -8.12 21.90
CA TYR A 333 -14.40 -7.87 20.47
C TYR A 333 -13.16 -7.31 19.76
N ASP A 334 -12.45 -6.34 20.34
CA ASP A 334 -11.20 -5.82 19.79
C ASP A 334 -10.13 -6.92 19.67
N SER A 335 -10.01 -7.79 20.69
CA SER A 335 -9.09 -8.93 20.67
C SER A 335 -9.48 -9.96 19.61
N ARG A 336 -10.77 -10.24 19.43
CA ARG A 336 -11.30 -11.11 18.38
C ARG A 336 -10.99 -10.55 16.98
N LEU A 337 -11.25 -9.26 16.76
CA LEU A 337 -10.97 -8.58 15.49
C LEU A 337 -9.48 -8.63 15.14
N LEU A 338 -8.60 -8.39 16.12
CA LEU A 338 -7.14 -8.49 15.92
C LEU A 338 -6.72 -9.92 15.54
N SER A 339 -7.25 -10.92 16.24
CA SER A 339 -6.97 -12.33 15.95
C SER A 339 -7.45 -12.74 14.56
N LEU A 340 -8.64 -12.29 14.17
CA LEU A 340 -9.21 -12.54 12.84
C LEU A 340 -8.39 -11.85 11.74
N SER A 341 -7.88 -10.64 11.99
CA SER A 341 -6.98 -9.94 11.06
C SER A 341 -5.68 -10.71 10.85
N ALA A 342 -5.08 -11.24 11.91
CA ALA A 342 -3.86 -12.05 11.82
C ALA A 342 -4.09 -13.42 11.17
N GLU A 343 -5.29 -14.00 11.30
CA GLU A 343 -5.68 -15.23 10.59
C GLU A 343 -5.89 -14.95 9.09
N ALA A 344 -6.57 -13.85 8.74
CA ALA A 344 -6.73 -13.43 7.34
C ALA A 344 -5.39 -13.24 6.64
N GLU A 345 -4.42 -12.58 7.30
CA GLU A 345 -3.06 -12.43 6.78
C GLU A 345 -2.36 -13.77 6.54
N ARG A 346 -2.58 -14.76 7.42
CA ARG A 346 -2.06 -16.13 7.24
C ARG A 346 -2.70 -16.83 6.04
N GLN A 347 -4.01 -16.74 5.88
CA GLN A 347 -4.70 -17.32 4.71
C GLN A 347 -4.26 -16.65 3.41
N HIS A 348 -4.09 -15.33 3.40
CA HIS A 348 -3.50 -14.61 2.28
C HIS A 348 -2.09 -15.08 1.94
N ALA A 349 -1.26 -15.40 2.94
CA ALA A 349 0.07 -15.95 2.72
C ALA A 349 0.02 -17.36 2.11
N VAL A 350 -0.92 -18.22 2.54
CA VAL A 350 -1.14 -19.56 1.96
C VAL A 350 -1.58 -19.47 0.50
N ILE A 351 -2.56 -18.59 0.21
CA ILE A 351 -3.02 -18.31 -1.16
C ILE A 351 -1.84 -17.83 -2.01
N SER A 352 -1.07 -16.87 -1.52
CA SER A 352 0.12 -16.34 -2.22
C SER A 352 1.20 -17.41 -2.46
N GLN A 353 1.41 -18.32 -1.50
CA GLN A 353 2.36 -19.43 -1.64
C GLN A 353 1.89 -20.48 -2.63
N TRP A 354 0.60 -20.84 -2.61
CA TRP A 354 0.01 -21.74 -3.60
C TRP A 354 0.07 -21.13 -5.00
N GLU A 355 -0.27 -19.85 -5.14
CA GLU A 355 -0.14 -19.11 -6.40
C GLU A 355 1.30 -19.13 -6.92
N SER A 356 2.29 -19.06 -6.02
CA SER A 356 3.72 -19.18 -6.36
C SER A 356 4.12 -20.59 -6.80
N LYS A 357 3.61 -21.64 -6.13
CA LYS A 357 3.92 -23.06 -6.42
C LYS A 357 3.21 -23.61 -7.67
N ASN A 358 1.94 -23.25 -7.89
CA ASN A 358 1.17 -23.67 -9.06
C ASN A 358 1.37 -22.75 -10.27
N ASN A 359 2.18 -21.70 -10.11
CA ASN A 359 2.74 -20.99 -11.25
C ASN A 359 3.59 -21.96 -12.10
N LYS A 360 3.37 -21.96 -13.42
CA LYS A 360 3.97 -22.89 -14.41
C LYS A 360 5.51 -22.89 -14.47
N LEU A 361 6.19 -22.08 -13.65
CA LEU A 361 7.64 -21.95 -13.56
C LEU A 361 8.34 -23.13 -12.86
N TYR A 362 7.72 -23.77 -11.85
CA TYR A 362 8.40 -24.84 -11.10
C TYR A 362 8.18 -26.25 -11.67
N LYS A 363 7.02 -26.53 -12.29
CA LYS A 363 6.74 -27.86 -12.90
C LYS A 363 7.62 -28.15 -14.13
N ASN A 364 8.03 -27.13 -14.88
CA ASN A 364 8.86 -27.32 -16.09
C ASN A 364 10.34 -27.61 -15.82
N ASN A 365 10.82 -27.43 -14.59
CA ASN A 365 12.23 -27.65 -14.25
C ASN A 365 12.58 -29.12 -13.93
N HIS A 366 11.59 -29.99 -13.65
CA HIS A 366 11.89 -31.40 -13.33
C HIS A 366 11.85 -32.36 -14.52
N ASN A 367 11.12 -32.03 -15.60
CA ASN A 367 11.03 -32.90 -16.79
C ASN A 367 12.04 -32.57 -17.91
N THR A 368 12.86 -31.53 -17.75
CA THR A 368 13.78 -31.07 -18.79
C THR A 368 15.22 -31.54 -18.61
N LEU A 369 15.56 -32.26 -17.53
CA LEU A 369 16.93 -32.75 -17.28
C LEU A 369 17.22 -34.16 -17.84
N THR A 370 16.21 -34.95 -18.23
CA THR A 370 16.38 -36.35 -18.68
C THR A 370 16.24 -36.57 -20.19
N ARG A 371 16.00 -35.53 -20.99
CA ARG A 371 15.67 -35.70 -22.43
C ARG A 371 16.73 -35.17 -23.41
N TRP A 372 17.95 -34.84 -22.94
CA TRP A 372 19.03 -34.27 -23.76
C TRP A 372 20.08 -35.27 -24.26
N HIS A 373 19.82 -36.58 -24.21
CA HIS A 373 20.60 -37.57 -24.95
C HIS A 373 19.68 -38.36 -25.86
N ASP A 374 19.60 -37.87 -27.09
CA ASP A 374 19.32 -38.58 -28.36
C ASP A 374 18.33 -37.80 -29.24
N ARG A 375 18.89 -36.95 -30.11
CA ARG A 375 18.21 -36.51 -31.33
C ARG A 375 19.01 -37.00 -32.53
N ARG A 376 18.44 -37.93 -33.30
CA ARG A 376 18.70 -38.08 -34.73
C ARG A 376 17.62 -37.33 -35.52
N PRO A 377 17.94 -36.78 -36.70
CA PRO A 377 16.97 -36.06 -37.52
C PRO A 377 16.31 -37.02 -38.53
N ASN A 378 14.98 -37.07 -38.53
CA ASN A 378 14.07 -37.25 -39.68
C ASN A 378 12.79 -38.00 -39.28
N THR A 379 11.70 -37.25 -39.09
CA THR A 379 10.33 -37.70 -39.42
C THR A 379 9.38 -36.50 -39.46
N GLU A 380 8.42 -36.54 -40.40
CA GLU A 380 7.37 -35.55 -40.66
C GLU A 380 6.35 -35.41 -39.51
N PRO A 381 5.51 -34.35 -39.49
CA PRO A 381 4.67 -34.06 -38.33
C PRO A 381 3.36 -34.85 -38.40
N ASP A 382 3.19 -35.83 -37.51
CA ASP A 382 1.88 -36.41 -37.22
C ASP A 382 1.09 -35.50 -36.28
N PHE A 383 -0.12 -35.16 -36.74
CA PHE A 383 -1.19 -34.67 -35.89
C PHE A 383 -1.67 -35.84 -35.05
N ASP A 384 -1.34 -35.84 -33.76
CA ASP A 384 -2.07 -36.67 -32.82
C ASP A 384 -2.42 -35.93 -31.53
N VAL A 385 -3.66 -36.18 -31.14
CA VAL A 385 -4.44 -35.47 -30.14
C VAL A 385 -4.26 -36.20 -28.82
N ASP A 386 -3.22 -35.89 -28.06
CA ASP A 386 -3.09 -36.45 -26.72
C ASP A 386 -3.68 -35.52 -25.66
N ARG A 387 -4.95 -35.85 -25.37
CA ARG A 387 -5.57 -35.80 -24.05
C ARG A 387 -4.63 -36.43 -23.02
N GLU A 388 -3.79 -35.63 -22.35
CA GLU A 388 -3.33 -35.99 -21.02
C GLU A 388 -4.30 -35.42 -19.97
N PHE A 389 -5.02 -36.38 -19.39
CA PHE A 389 -6.02 -36.25 -18.37
C PHE A 389 -5.46 -35.62 -17.08
N LEU A 390 -6.22 -34.64 -16.58
CA LEU A 390 -6.53 -34.36 -15.17
C LEU A 390 -5.68 -35.07 -14.11
N ASN A 391 -4.66 -34.38 -13.60
CA ASN A 391 -4.33 -34.46 -12.18
C ASN A 391 -4.96 -33.26 -11.46
N MET A 392 -6.28 -33.36 -11.23
CA MET A 392 -7.04 -32.51 -10.30
C MET A 392 -6.96 -33.13 -8.89
N GLU A 393 -5.77 -33.21 -8.34
CA GLU A 393 -5.56 -33.60 -6.94
C GLU A 393 -4.43 -32.74 -6.38
N ASP A 394 -4.72 -31.46 -6.07
CA ASP A 394 -4.21 -30.74 -4.88
C ASP A 394 -4.78 -29.29 -4.76
N ASP A 395 -6.05 -29.09 -5.09
CA ASP A 395 -6.71 -27.76 -4.95
C ASP A 395 -7.50 -27.63 -3.64
N GLY A 396 -7.56 -28.70 -2.84
CA GLY A 396 -8.25 -28.73 -1.55
C GLY A 396 -7.74 -27.66 -0.58
N PRO A 397 -6.42 -27.54 -0.34
CA PRO A 397 -5.89 -26.53 0.58
C PRO A 397 -6.16 -25.09 0.15
N LEU A 398 -6.17 -24.81 -1.16
CA LEU A 398 -6.47 -23.48 -1.69
C LEU A 398 -7.96 -23.16 -1.54
N GLN A 399 -8.83 -24.09 -1.93
CA GLN A 399 -10.27 -23.93 -1.80
C GLN A 399 -10.68 -23.75 -0.33
N MET A 400 -10.01 -24.46 0.58
CA MET A 400 -10.15 -24.25 2.02
C MET A 400 -9.69 -22.85 2.45
N ALA A 401 -8.52 -22.37 2.00
CA ALA A 401 -8.01 -21.04 2.36
C ALA A 401 -8.94 -19.89 1.90
N TRP A 402 -9.52 -19.97 0.69
CA TRP A 402 -10.51 -18.99 0.22
C TRP A 402 -11.83 -19.08 0.99
N SER A 403 -12.29 -20.29 1.30
CA SER A 403 -13.48 -20.51 2.12
C SER A 403 -13.29 -19.93 3.52
N GLU A 404 -12.16 -20.20 4.16
CA GLU A 404 -11.78 -19.66 5.47
C GLU A 404 -11.66 -18.14 5.44
N LEU A 405 -11.05 -17.56 4.41
CA LEU A 405 -10.98 -16.11 4.26
C LEU A 405 -12.37 -15.46 4.17
N SER A 406 -13.27 -16.03 3.38
CA SER A 406 -14.65 -15.54 3.26
C SER A 406 -15.44 -15.66 4.57
N PHE A 407 -15.13 -16.67 5.39
CA PHE A 407 -15.70 -16.83 6.73
C PHE A 407 -15.15 -15.78 7.70
N ILE A 408 -13.83 -15.54 7.66
CA ILE A 408 -13.16 -14.53 8.48
C ILE A 408 -13.68 -13.12 8.17
N GLU A 409 -13.89 -12.78 6.90
CA GLU A 409 -14.46 -11.48 6.50
C GLU A 409 -15.87 -11.26 7.09
N LYS A 410 -16.73 -12.29 7.04
CA LYS A 410 -18.06 -12.23 7.66
C LYS A 410 -17.99 -12.11 9.18
N GLU A 411 -17.11 -12.85 9.85
CA GLU A 411 -16.92 -12.69 11.30
C GLU A 411 -16.38 -11.30 11.65
N GLN A 412 -15.46 -10.73 10.85
CA GLN A 412 -14.95 -9.37 11.08
C GLN A 412 -16.07 -8.33 11.00
N GLU A 413 -16.94 -8.43 10.00
CA GLU A 413 -18.11 -7.55 9.86
C GLU A 413 -19.05 -7.68 11.07
N GLN A 414 -19.35 -8.92 11.50
CA GLN A 414 -20.18 -9.19 12.66
C GLN A 414 -19.59 -8.62 13.96
N TYR A 415 -18.30 -8.80 14.22
CA TYR A 415 -17.65 -8.26 15.43
C TYR A 415 -17.53 -6.73 15.37
N ALA A 416 -17.39 -6.13 14.18
CA ALA A 416 -17.42 -4.68 14.02
C ALA A 416 -18.79 -4.09 14.38
N GLU A 417 -19.89 -4.74 13.97
CA GLU A 417 -21.25 -4.35 14.35
C GLU A 417 -21.49 -4.51 15.87
N LEU A 418 -21.09 -5.65 16.45
CA LEU A 418 -21.20 -5.89 17.89
C LEU A 418 -20.42 -4.86 18.71
N ARG A 419 -19.23 -4.48 18.23
CA ARG A 419 -18.40 -3.43 18.83
C ARG A 419 -19.10 -2.08 18.78
N ALA A 420 -19.61 -1.67 17.62
CA ALA A 420 -20.33 -0.40 17.46
C ALA A 420 -21.59 -0.31 18.34
N SER A 421 -22.38 -1.39 18.41
CA SER A 421 -23.55 -1.47 19.29
C SER A 421 -23.16 -1.37 20.77
N THR A 422 -22.11 -2.06 21.19
CA THR A 422 -21.64 -2.04 22.59
C THR A 422 -21.02 -0.69 22.97
N GLU A 423 -20.39 0.03 22.02
CA GLU A 423 -19.94 1.41 22.24
C GLU A 423 -21.13 2.34 22.52
N HIS A 424 -22.25 2.15 21.82
CA HIS A 424 -23.47 2.92 22.06
C HIS A 424 -24.07 2.60 23.44
N GLU A 425 -24.20 1.32 23.80
CA GLU A 425 -24.67 0.88 25.13
C GLU A 425 -23.80 1.45 26.26
N LEU A 426 -22.47 1.52 26.05
CA LEU A 426 -21.55 2.06 27.04
C LEU A 426 -21.74 3.56 27.26
N GLU A 427 -22.00 4.33 26.19
CA GLU A 427 -22.24 5.76 26.30
C GLU A 427 -23.56 6.06 27.01
N ASP A 428 -24.62 5.31 26.72
CA ASP A 428 -25.90 5.41 27.44
C ASP A 428 -25.73 5.08 28.93
N CYS A 429 -25.00 4.01 29.24
CA CYS A 429 -24.69 3.63 30.62
C CYS A 429 -23.83 4.70 31.33
N ARG A 430 -22.96 5.42 30.59
CA ARG A 430 -22.17 6.55 31.10
C ARG A 430 -23.05 7.73 31.49
N GLN A 431 -24.01 8.08 30.64
CA GLN A 431 -24.97 9.15 30.90
C GLN A 431 -25.86 8.85 32.11
N ARG A 432 -26.33 7.59 32.23
CA ARG A 432 -27.10 7.14 33.41
C ARG A 432 -26.28 7.23 34.70
N GLY A 433 -25.01 6.82 34.67
CA GLY A 433 -24.11 6.93 35.81
C GLY A 433 -23.90 8.37 36.27
N ALA A 434 -23.65 9.28 35.32
CA ALA A 434 -23.47 10.71 35.62
C ALA A 434 -24.73 11.35 36.23
N ALA A 435 -25.93 10.97 35.76
CA ALA A 435 -27.18 11.46 36.34
C ALA A 435 -27.37 11.00 37.80
N LEU A 436 -27.05 9.74 38.12
CA LEU A 436 -27.15 9.20 39.48
C LEU A 436 -26.13 9.83 40.43
N GLU A 437 -24.91 10.11 39.98
CA GLU A 437 -23.89 10.81 40.76
C GLU A 437 -24.30 12.25 41.11
N ASN A 438 -24.89 12.97 40.16
CA ASN A 438 -25.42 14.32 40.39
C ASN A 438 -26.52 14.30 41.46
N VAL A 439 -27.44 13.33 41.41
CA VAL A 439 -28.49 13.17 42.43
C VAL A 439 -27.90 12.83 43.80
N MET A 440 -26.85 12.01 43.87
CA MET A 440 -26.16 11.68 45.12
C MET A 440 -25.46 12.90 45.75
N GLN A 441 -24.76 13.71 44.94
CA GLN A 441 -24.11 14.95 45.39
C GLN A 441 -25.12 15.96 45.92
N PHE A 442 -26.27 16.13 45.25
CA PHE A 442 -27.34 16.98 45.75
C PHE A 442 -27.91 16.48 47.08
N ALA A 443 -28.10 15.17 47.23
CA ALA A 443 -28.60 14.57 48.48
C ALA A 443 -27.61 14.70 49.66
N THR A 444 -26.30 14.67 49.40
CA THR A 444 -25.27 14.87 50.44
C THR A 444 -25.03 16.34 50.78
N THR A 445 -25.12 17.25 49.81
CA THR A 445 -24.89 18.69 50.03
C THR A 445 -26.01 19.33 50.86
N ILE A 446 -27.25 18.88 50.71
CA ILE A 446 -28.39 19.31 51.54
C ILE A 446 -28.21 18.87 53.01
N HIS A 447 -27.41 17.84 53.28
CA HIS A 447 -27.14 17.33 54.63
C HIS A 447 -26.07 18.10 55.40
N ILE A 448 -25.18 18.83 54.72
CA ILE A 448 -24.09 19.61 55.37
C ILE A 448 -24.58 21.01 55.79
N ASN A 449 -25.72 21.48 55.26
CA ASN A 449 -26.22 22.85 55.44
C ASN A 449 -27.57 22.95 56.19
N LYS A 450 -27.93 21.97 57.04
CA LYS A 450 -29.01 22.18 58.02
C LYS A 450 -28.40 22.41 59.42
N PRO A 451 -28.63 23.59 60.03
CA PRO A 451 -28.30 23.80 61.44
C PRO A 451 -29.15 22.93 62.37
#